data_AF-A0A934JZE5-F1
#
_entry.id   AF-A0A934JZE5-F1
#
_cell.length_a   1.000
_cell.length_b   1.000
_cell.length_c   1.000
_cell.angle_alpha   90.00
_cell.angle_beta   90.00
_cell.angle_gamma   90.00
#
_symmetry.space_group_name_H-M   'P 1'
#
loop_
_entity.id
_entity.type
_entity.pdbx_description
1 polymer ?
#
loop_
_entity_poly.entity_id
_entity_poly.type
_entity_poly.pdbx_seq_one_letter_code
_entity_poly.pdbx_strand_id
1 'polypeptide(L)' 'MNGPVPAGRLVRHLCNQHLCCNPQHLAAGTPAQNSSDILASGRATGYRAHRSCLRVVA' A
#
# COMPACT_ATOMS: atom_id res chain seq x y z
N MET A 1 8.13 -6.31 -12.08
CA MET A 1 7.20 -7.43 -12.30
C MET A 1 7.13 -7.77 -13.77
N ASN A 2 7.57 -8.97 -14.16
CA ASN A 2 7.68 -9.39 -15.56
C ASN A 2 6.96 -10.73 -15.77
N GLY A 3 5.62 -10.75 -15.62
CA GLY A 3 4.82 -11.96 -15.77
C GLY A 3 3.42 -11.85 -15.15
N PRO A 4 2.55 -12.86 -15.34
CA PRO A 4 1.20 -12.87 -14.80
C PRO A 4 1.22 -12.84 -13.26
N VAL A 5 0.27 -12.14 -12.65
CA VAL A 5 0.13 -12.08 -11.20
C VAL A 5 -0.39 -13.44 -10.70
N PRO A 6 0.32 -14.11 -9.77
CA PRO A 6 -0.13 -15.39 -9.24
C PRO A 6 -1.51 -15.32 -8.60
N ALA A 7 -2.30 -16.39 -8.73
CA ALA A 7 -3.63 -16.45 -8.13
C ALA A 7 -3.58 -16.21 -6.61
N GLY A 8 -4.56 -15.44 -6.10
CA GLY A 8 -4.64 -15.09 -4.68
C GLY A 8 -3.59 -14.09 -4.20
N ARG A 9 -2.80 -13.47 -5.11
CA ARG A 9 -1.86 -12.41 -4.77
C ARG A 9 -2.31 -11.05 -5.29
N LEU A 10 -1.82 -10.01 -4.63
CA LEU A 10 -2.01 -8.61 -4.94
C LEU A 10 -0.68 -7.98 -5.36
N VAL A 11 -0.75 -6.98 -6.24
CA VAL A 11 0.38 -6.11 -6.56
C VAL A 11 0.50 -5.06 -5.45
N ARG A 12 1.68 -4.97 -4.85
CA ARG A 12 2.02 -4.05 -3.75
C ARG A 12 3.08 -3.07 -4.18
N HIS A 13 3.00 -1.83 -3.70
CA HIS A 13 4.03 -0.81 -3.89
C HIS A 13 5.02 -0.83 -2.73
N LEU A 14 6.27 -1.18 -3.00
CA LEU A 14 7.35 -1.14 -1.99
C LEU A 14 7.75 0.30 -1.63
N CYS A 15 7.55 1.24 -2.57
CA CYS A 15 7.87 2.65 -2.38
C CYS A 15 6.75 3.45 -1.68
N ASN A 16 5.60 2.82 -1.41
CA ASN A 16 4.41 3.48 -0.86
C ASN A 16 3.99 4.74 -1.65
N GLN A 17 4.17 4.77 -2.98
CA GLN A 17 3.68 5.87 -3.82
C GLN A 17 2.64 5.36 -4.81
N HIS A 18 1.41 5.86 -4.68
CA HIS A 18 0.25 5.33 -5.42
C HIS A 18 0.31 5.54 -6.94
N LEU A 19 1.02 6.58 -7.41
CA LEU A 19 1.25 6.83 -8.84
C LEU A 19 2.49 6.11 -9.39
N CYS A 20 3.26 5.38 -8.56
CA CYS A 20 4.51 4.79 -9.01
C CYS A 20 4.25 3.55 -9.88
N CYS A 21 4.65 3.62 -11.16
CA CYS A 21 4.57 2.50 -12.10
C CYS A 21 5.91 1.81 -12.36
N ASN A 22 6.97 2.15 -11.61
CA ASN A 22 8.28 1.50 -11.78
C ASN A 22 8.17 0.00 -11.43
N PRO A 23 8.42 -0.93 -12.38
CA PRO A 23 8.30 -2.36 -12.15
C PRO A 23 9.22 -2.91 -11.04
N GLN A 24 10.30 -2.21 -10.70
CA GLN A 24 11.21 -2.54 -9.60
C GLN A 24 10.60 -2.22 -8.23
N HIS A 25 9.63 -1.30 -8.16
CA HIS A 25 8.93 -0.93 -6.94
C HIS A 25 7.63 -1.71 -6.73
N LEU A 26 7.30 -2.64 -7.62
CA LEU A 26 6.08 -3.44 -7.57
C LEU A 26 6.40 -4.91 -7.23
N ALA A 27 5.77 -5.44 -6.19
CA ALA A 27 5.98 -6.81 -5.70
C ALA A 27 4.65 -7.56 -5.49
N ALA A 28 4.61 -8.84 -5.86
CA ALA A 28 3.41 -9.66 -5.72
C ALA A 28 3.40 -10.22 -4.31
N GLY A 29 2.34 -9.98 -3.55
CA GLY A 29 2.25 -10.41 -2.17
C GLY A 29 0.86 -10.80 -1.74
N THR A 30 0.73 -11.21 -0.49
CA THR A 30 -0.55 -11.56 0.11
C THR A 30 -1.27 -10.29 0.62
N PRO A 31 -2.59 -10.36 0.88
CA PRO A 31 -3.32 -9.28 1.53
C PRO A 31 -2.71 -8.86 2.87
N ALA A 32 -2.25 -9.81 3.69
CA ALA A 32 -1.59 -9.54 4.97
C ALA A 32 -0.30 -8.71 4.80
N GLN A 33 0.47 -9.06 3.78
CA GLN A 33 1.67 -8.35 3.38
C GLN A 33 1.36 -6.90 2.92
N ASN A 34 0.28 -6.70 2.15
CA ASN A 34 -0.18 -5.36 1.77
C ASN A 34 -0.60 -4.53 2.98
N SER A 35 -1.29 -5.13 3.96
CA SER A 35 -1.61 -4.43 5.21
C SER A 35 -0.38 -4.06 6.02
N SER A 36 0.65 -4.91 6.04
CA SER A 36 1.93 -4.57 6.70
C SER A 36 2.62 -3.37 6.05
N ASP A 37 2.59 -3.24 4.72
CA ASP A 37 3.19 -2.07 4.04
C ASP A 37 2.52 -0.77 4.42
N ILE A 38 1.20 -0.79 4.51
CA ILE A 38 0.41 0.35 4.93
C ILE A 38 0.76 0.75 6.36
N LEU A 39 0.83 -0.22 7.28
CA LEU A 39 1.24 0.03 8.66
C LEU A 39 2.67 0.61 8.71
N ALA A 40 3.61 0.05 7.95
CA ALA A 40 4.99 0.51 7.86
C ALA A 40 5.11 1.90 7.23
N SER A 41 4.20 2.27 6.32
CA SER A 41 4.17 3.59 5.67
C SER A 41 3.71 4.71 6.60
N GLY A 42 3.22 4.39 7.80
CA GLY A 42 2.62 5.36 8.73
C GLY A 42 1.28 5.94 8.24
N ARG A 43 0.74 5.42 7.13
CA ARG A 43 -0.56 5.86 6.61
C ARG A 43 -1.67 5.18 7.39
N ALA A 44 -2.49 5.99 8.06
CA ALA A 44 -3.70 5.49 8.70
C ALA A 44 -4.67 4.97 7.64
N THR A 45 -4.80 3.65 7.53
CA THR A 45 -5.90 3.04 6.77
C THR A 45 -7.11 2.94 7.66
N GLY A 46 -8.04 3.85 7.43
CA GLY A 46 -9.34 3.81 8.08
C GLY A 46 -10.22 4.91 7.51
N TYR A 47 -11.51 4.70 7.66
CA TYR A 47 -12.64 5.58 7.36
C TYR A 47 -12.50 7.07 7.80
N ARG A 48 -11.39 7.44 8.44
CA ARG A 48 -11.04 8.77 8.94
C ARG A 48 -10.34 9.69 7.93
N ALA A 49 -9.87 9.19 6.78
CA ALA A 49 -9.21 10.04 5.79
C ALA A 49 -10.19 10.86 4.91
N HIS A 50 -11.45 10.43 4.80
CA HIS A 50 -12.46 11.09 3.93
C HIS A 50 -13.32 12.15 4.65
N ARG A 51 -13.27 12.25 5.98
CA ARG A 51 -13.87 13.36 6.73
C ARG A 51 -12.75 14.23 7.26
N SER A 52 -12.45 15.28 6.50
CA SER A 52 -11.96 16.58 6.97
C SER A 52 -11.63 16.70 8.46
N CYS A 53 -10.39 17.10 8.74
CA CYS A 53 -9.95 17.72 10.01
C CYS A 53 -9.93 16.79 11.24
N LEU A 54 -8.85 16.04 11.41
CA LEU A 54 -8.27 15.81 12.73
C LEU A 54 -6.77 16.05 12.65
N ARG A 55 -6.38 17.31 12.89
CA ARG A 55 -5.06 17.63 13.43
C ARG A 55 -4.96 16.93 14.77
N VAL A 56 -4.33 15.77 14.83
CA VAL A 56 -3.77 15.30 16.09
C VAL A 56 -2.30 15.63 16.03
N VAL A 57 -1.99 16.78 16.64
CA VAL A 57 -0.65 17.15 17.07
C VAL A 57 -0.20 16.11 18.10
N ALA A 58 0.99 15.57 17.87
CA ALA A 58 1.90 15.09 18.90
C ALA A 58 3.31 15.42 18.44
#